data_AF-A0A952LN82-F1
#
_entry.id   AF-A0A952LN82-F1
#
_cell.length_a   1.000
_cell.length_b   1.000
_cell.length_c   1.000
_cell.angle_alpha   90.00
_cell.angle_beta   90.00
_cell.angle_gamma   90.00
#
_symmetry.space_group_name_H-M   'P 1'
#
loop_
_entity.id
_entity.type
_entity.pdbx_description
1 polymer ?
#
loop_
_entity_poly.entity_id
_entity_poly.type
_entity_poly.pdbx_seq_one_letter_code
_entity_poly.pdbx_strand_id
1 'polypeptide(L)'
;MKKLLLINFFIFSQFAIIQAQDLGWQQKVEYEMEIDLDVNIHQFDGIQKLTYYNNSPDTLTRVFYHLFFNAFQPGSMMDVRSRTIADPDFRVRDRILHLKENEIGFQKINSLKQDGKDLNYKVVGTILEVDLAKPILPGKKTIFKMEFKGQVPKQIRRSGRDNKEGIAYTMTQWFPKMAEYDYEGWHSNPYIGREFHGVWGDFDVKITIDENFTIGGSGYLQNGDKIGHGYNGIQDKLPGKNGKQTWHFIAPSVHDFAWAADPDYKHTTLETDGGVMMHFFYKESEQNKESWEKLPAIINEAVTFMNKNYGEYPYPVYSFIQGGDGGMEYPMATLITGERSLGSLVGVSVHEW
;
A
#
# COMPACT_ATOMS: atom_id res chain seq x y z
N MET A 1 63.25 -6.37 54.92
CA MET A 1 63.41 -5.80 53.55
C MET A 1 63.25 -6.97 52.58
N LYS A 2 62.36 -7.05 51.60
CA LYS A 2 61.30 -6.21 51.02
C LYS A 2 60.16 -7.18 50.59
N LYS A 3 58.92 -6.68 50.65
CA LYS A 3 57.68 -7.31 50.17
C LYS A 3 57.73 -7.62 48.68
N LEU A 4 57.16 -8.75 48.25
CA LEU A 4 56.58 -8.90 46.91
C LEU A 4 55.30 -9.75 47.05
N LEU A 5 54.15 -9.08 46.99
CA LEU A 5 52.83 -9.71 46.85
C LEU A 5 52.54 -9.79 45.35
N LEU A 6 52.44 -11.02 44.81
CA LEU A 6 51.95 -11.28 43.47
C LEU A 6 50.43 -11.48 43.56
N ILE A 7 49.68 -10.47 43.12
CA ILE A 7 48.23 -10.51 42.94
C ILE A 7 47.98 -11.06 41.53
N ASN A 8 47.50 -12.29 41.43
CA ASN A 8 46.97 -12.83 40.17
C ASN A 8 45.53 -12.31 40.00
N PHE A 9 45.36 -11.32 39.12
CA PHE A 9 44.05 -10.82 38.73
C PHE A 9 43.51 -11.72 37.60
N PHE A 10 42.62 -12.64 37.94
CA PHE A 10 41.85 -13.41 36.94
C PHE A 10 40.78 -12.47 36.35
N ILE A 11 41.05 -11.91 35.17
CA ILE A 11 40.05 -11.19 34.39
C ILE A 11 39.23 -12.24 33.64
N PHE A 12 38.07 -12.61 34.19
CA PHE A 12 37.03 -13.27 33.42
C PHE A 12 36.44 -12.25 32.44
N SER A 13 36.90 -12.26 31.19
CA SER A 13 36.21 -11.57 30.09
C SER A 13 34.92 -12.32 29.80
N GLN A 14 33.80 -11.86 30.36
CA GLN A 14 32.49 -12.25 29.85
C GLN A 14 32.35 -11.65 28.45
N PHE A 15 32.54 -12.48 27.42
CA PHE A 15 32.04 -12.15 26.10
C PHE A 15 30.52 -12.19 26.19
N ALA A 16 29.92 -11.03 26.40
CA ALA A 16 28.52 -10.84 26.06
C ALA A 16 28.41 -11.06 24.55
N ILE A 17 27.90 -12.22 24.15
CA ILE A 17 27.43 -12.43 22.78
C ILE A 17 26.28 -11.44 22.63
N ILE A 18 26.56 -10.32 21.97
CA ILE A 18 25.53 -9.45 21.43
C ILE A 18 24.82 -10.32 20.39
N GLN A 19 23.73 -10.97 20.78
CA GLN A 19 22.73 -11.39 19.82
C GLN A 19 22.10 -10.11 19.29
N ALA A 20 22.73 -9.54 18.26
CA ALA A 20 21.99 -8.75 17.32
C ALA A 20 20.83 -9.65 16.86
N GLN A 21 19.60 -9.11 16.86
CA GLN A 21 18.47 -9.78 16.23
C GLN A 21 18.77 -9.86 14.73
N ASP A 22 19.51 -10.89 14.33
CA ASP A 22 19.60 -11.26 12.94
C ASP A 22 18.27 -11.90 12.60
N LEU A 23 17.35 -11.09 12.08
CA LEU A 23 16.21 -11.54 11.30
C LEU A 23 16.80 -12.14 10.01
N GLY A 24 17.51 -13.26 10.11
CA GLY A 24 18.37 -13.82 9.05
C GLY A 24 17.60 -14.29 7.81
N TRP A 25 16.29 -14.04 7.77
CA TRP A 25 15.40 -14.28 6.64
C TRP A 25 14.20 -13.33 6.72
N GLN A 26 13.66 -12.99 5.55
CA GLN A 26 12.37 -12.32 5.38
C GLN A 26 11.65 -12.97 4.21
N GLN A 27 10.31 -12.96 4.20
CA GLN A 27 9.57 -13.54 3.08
C GLN A 27 9.72 -12.68 1.82
N LYS A 28 9.47 -13.29 0.66
CA LYS A 28 9.37 -12.57 -0.61
C LYS A 28 8.06 -12.92 -1.33
N VAL A 29 7.45 -11.92 -1.95
CA VAL A 29 6.31 -12.08 -2.84
C VAL A 29 6.54 -11.45 -4.22
N GLU A 30 5.86 -11.98 -5.24
CA GLU A 30 5.77 -11.35 -6.56
C GLU A 30 4.30 -11.37 -6.97
N TYR A 31 3.70 -10.19 -7.14
CA TYR A 31 2.32 -9.97 -7.53
C TYR A 31 2.23 -9.62 -9.01
N GLU A 32 1.38 -10.34 -9.74
CA GLU A 32 0.85 -9.93 -11.04
C GLU A 32 -0.67 -9.75 -10.87
N MET A 33 -1.17 -8.54 -11.10
CA MET A 33 -2.57 -8.18 -10.89
C MET A 33 -3.19 -7.54 -12.12
N GLU A 34 -4.39 -7.99 -12.47
CA GLU A 34 -5.24 -7.37 -13.49
C GLU A 34 -6.59 -7.02 -12.87
N ILE A 35 -6.91 -5.73 -12.87
CA ILE A 35 -8.07 -5.16 -12.20
C ILE A 35 -8.94 -4.46 -13.24
N ASP A 36 -10.25 -4.71 -13.21
CA ASP A 36 -11.22 -3.97 -14.01
C ASP A 36 -12.26 -3.30 -13.09
N LEU A 37 -12.20 -1.97 -13.00
CA LEU A 37 -13.08 -1.16 -12.17
C LEU A 37 -14.28 -0.65 -12.97
N ASP A 38 -15.49 -0.91 -12.47
CA ASP A 38 -16.72 -0.28 -12.91
C ASP A 38 -17.06 0.89 -11.99
N VAL A 39 -16.89 2.10 -12.52
CA VAL A 39 -17.09 3.35 -11.79
C VAL A 39 -18.55 3.65 -11.49
N ASN A 40 -19.51 3.04 -12.20
CA ASN A 40 -20.94 3.28 -12.01
C ASN A 40 -21.48 2.59 -10.76
N ILE A 41 -20.91 1.42 -10.43
CA ILE A 41 -21.30 0.63 -9.26
C ILE A 41 -20.21 0.59 -8.19
N HIS A 42 -19.05 1.20 -8.43
CA HIS A 42 -17.89 1.26 -7.54
C HIS A 42 -17.37 -0.13 -7.13
N GLN A 43 -17.40 -1.08 -8.06
CA GLN A 43 -16.93 -2.45 -7.87
C GLN A 43 -15.89 -2.82 -8.92
N PHE A 44 -15.01 -3.73 -8.57
CA PHE A 44 -13.97 -4.21 -9.48
C PHE A 44 -13.82 -5.72 -9.41
N ASP A 45 -13.51 -6.31 -10.56
CA ASP A 45 -13.06 -7.69 -10.65
C ASP A 45 -11.53 -7.70 -10.70
N GLY A 46 -10.94 -8.65 -9.99
CA GLY A 46 -9.49 -8.77 -9.86
C GLY A 46 -9.01 -10.19 -10.12
N ILE A 47 -7.97 -10.31 -10.93
CA ILE A 47 -7.18 -11.52 -11.11
C ILE A 47 -5.82 -11.25 -10.49
N GLN A 48 -5.43 -12.08 -9.52
CA GLN A 48 -4.16 -11.99 -8.83
C GLN A 48 -3.40 -13.31 -8.97
N LYS A 49 -2.19 -13.22 -9.49
CA LYS A 49 -1.19 -14.29 -9.41
C LYS A 49 -0.11 -13.85 -8.43
N LEU A 50 0.12 -14.66 -7.40
CA LEU A 50 1.11 -14.41 -6.37
C LEU A 50 2.12 -15.55 -6.34
N THR A 51 3.39 -15.26 -6.59
CA THR A 51 4.48 -16.18 -6.27
C THR A 51 4.94 -15.90 -4.85
N TYR A 52 4.84 -16.89 -3.96
CA TYR A 52 5.28 -16.77 -2.58
C TYR A 52 6.55 -17.61 -2.36
N TYR A 53 7.59 -16.99 -1.80
CA TYR A 53 8.85 -17.63 -1.46
C TYR A 53 8.89 -17.85 0.05
N ASN A 54 8.95 -19.10 0.49
CA ASN A 54 9.13 -19.43 1.90
C ASN A 54 10.62 -19.41 2.25
N ASN A 55 11.10 -18.29 2.76
CA ASN A 55 12.48 -18.13 3.21
C ASN A 55 12.66 -18.50 4.69
N SER A 56 11.58 -18.85 5.38
CA SER A 56 11.64 -19.31 6.77
C SER A 56 12.27 -20.71 6.87
N PRO A 57 12.79 -21.09 8.06
CA PRO A 57 13.24 -22.45 8.32
C PRO A 57 12.07 -23.45 8.50
N ASP A 58 10.83 -22.98 8.45
CA ASP A 58 9.65 -23.78 8.75
C ASP A 58 8.97 -24.34 7.50
N THR A 59 8.28 -25.47 7.67
CA THR A 59 7.36 -25.98 6.65
C THR A 59 5.98 -25.37 6.85
N LEU A 60 5.52 -24.58 5.88
CA LEU A 60 4.21 -23.93 5.94
C LEU A 60 3.14 -24.86 5.37
N THR A 61 2.05 -25.05 6.13
CA THR A 61 0.89 -25.88 5.73
C THR A 61 -0.39 -25.05 5.52
N ARG A 62 -0.36 -23.78 5.93
CA ARG A 62 -1.42 -22.78 5.75
C ARG A 62 -0.80 -21.45 5.38
N VAL A 63 -1.60 -20.60 4.76
CA VAL A 63 -1.29 -19.17 4.53
C VAL A 63 -2.51 -18.31 4.88
N PHE A 64 -2.27 -17.03 5.09
CA PHE A 64 -3.31 -16.07 5.44
C PHE A 64 -3.25 -14.87 4.51
N TYR A 65 -4.42 -14.36 4.11
CA TYR A 65 -4.52 -13.07 3.42
C TYR A 65 -5.31 -12.08 4.27
N HIS A 66 -4.93 -10.81 4.20
CA HIS A 66 -5.75 -9.70 4.65
C HIS A 66 -6.73 -9.29 3.55
N LEU A 67 -8.00 -9.19 3.95
CA LEU A 67 -9.13 -8.67 3.20
C LEU A 67 -9.59 -7.36 3.85
N PHE A 68 -8.74 -6.33 3.79
CA PHE A 68 -8.91 -5.08 4.52
C PHE A 68 -10.24 -4.38 4.25
N PHE A 69 -10.77 -4.45 3.02
CA PHE A 69 -12.04 -3.80 2.70
C PHE A 69 -13.21 -4.37 3.51
N ASN A 70 -13.12 -5.62 3.99
CA ASN A 70 -14.15 -6.21 4.84
C ASN A 70 -14.29 -5.52 6.22
N ALA A 71 -13.35 -4.66 6.60
CA ALA A 71 -13.47 -3.83 7.80
C ALA A 71 -14.52 -2.70 7.65
N PHE A 72 -14.90 -2.34 6.42
CA PHE A 72 -15.89 -1.29 6.16
C PHE A 72 -17.30 -1.88 6.00
N GLN A 73 -17.66 -2.80 6.90
CA GLN A 73 -18.99 -3.41 6.96
C GLN A 73 -19.58 -3.22 8.37
N PRO A 74 -20.88 -2.92 8.49
CA PRO A 74 -21.56 -2.93 9.79
C PRO A 74 -21.34 -4.26 10.52
N GLY A 75 -20.99 -4.19 11.81
CA GLY A 75 -20.70 -5.38 12.62
C GLY A 75 -19.30 -5.97 12.46
N SER A 76 -18.46 -5.42 11.57
CA SER A 76 -17.05 -5.78 11.50
C SER A 76 -16.32 -5.45 12.81
N MET A 77 -15.13 -6.04 13.03
CA MET A 77 -14.35 -5.74 14.22
C MET A 77 -13.98 -4.25 14.32
N MET A 78 -13.72 -3.59 13.19
CA MET A 78 -13.42 -2.15 13.15
C MET A 78 -14.63 -1.33 13.60
N ASP A 79 -15.84 -1.62 13.08
CA ASP A 79 -17.09 -0.96 13.49
C ASP A 79 -17.41 -1.16 14.98
N VAL A 80 -17.39 -2.41 15.44
CA VAL A 80 -17.73 -2.72 16.84
C VAL A 80 -16.72 -2.05 17.77
N ARG A 81 -15.43 -2.13 17.44
CA ARG A 81 -14.37 -1.54 18.26
C ARG A 81 -14.48 -0.01 18.30
N SER A 82 -14.73 0.67 17.18
CA SER A 82 -14.82 2.14 17.13
C SER A 82 -15.98 2.71 17.93
N ARG A 83 -16.94 1.87 18.35
CA ARG A 83 -18.09 2.25 19.19
C ARG A 83 -18.00 1.81 20.65
N THR A 84 -17.07 0.91 20.98
CA THR A 84 -17.05 0.25 22.30
C THR A 84 -15.82 0.54 23.16
N ILE A 85 -14.73 1.02 22.58
CA ILE A 85 -13.53 1.40 23.34
C ILE A 85 -13.67 2.80 23.96
N ALA A 86 -12.95 3.05 25.06
CA ALA A 86 -13.01 4.32 25.78
C ALA A 86 -12.50 5.52 24.97
N ASP A 87 -11.52 5.29 24.09
CA ASP A 87 -10.90 6.33 23.26
C ASP A 87 -10.92 5.92 21.77
N PRO A 88 -12.08 6.04 21.11
CA PRO A 88 -12.24 5.65 19.71
C PRO A 88 -11.64 6.68 18.76
N ASP A 89 -11.17 6.22 17.59
CA ASP A 89 -10.78 7.12 16.50
C ASP A 89 -11.99 7.98 16.11
N PHE A 90 -11.90 9.29 16.36
CA PHE A 90 -12.97 10.24 16.11
C PHE A 90 -13.37 10.33 14.63
N ARG A 91 -12.48 9.91 13.72
CA ARG A 91 -12.74 9.86 12.29
C ARG A 91 -13.63 8.67 11.92
N VAL A 92 -13.69 7.61 12.72
CA VAL A 92 -14.48 6.41 12.42
C VAL A 92 -15.80 6.43 13.18
N ARG A 93 -15.76 6.46 14.53
CA ARG A 93 -16.94 6.39 15.43
C ARG A 93 -17.99 5.39 14.95
N ASP A 94 -19.21 5.85 14.67
CA ASP A 94 -20.35 5.05 14.19
C ASP A 94 -20.55 5.12 12.67
N ARG A 95 -19.65 5.76 11.92
CA ARG A 95 -19.83 5.96 10.47
C ARG A 95 -19.95 4.65 9.70
N ILE A 96 -19.28 3.58 10.14
CA ILE A 96 -19.36 2.26 9.48
C ILE A 96 -20.73 1.61 9.71
N LEU A 97 -21.31 1.76 10.89
CA LEU A 97 -22.62 1.21 11.25
C LEU A 97 -23.73 1.69 10.30
N HIS A 98 -23.60 2.91 9.78
CA HIS A 98 -24.61 3.56 8.93
C HIS A 98 -24.38 3.36 7.42
N LEU A 99 -23.36 2.61 7.01
CA LEU A 99 -23.10 2.34 5.60
C LEU A 99 -24.19 1.44 5.01
N LYS A 100 -24.70 1.81 3.85
CA LYS A 100 -25.61 0.99 3.04
C LYS A 100 -24.85 -0.09 2.26
N GLU A 101 -25.59 -1.06 1.71
CA GLU A 101 -25.00 -2.17 0.93
C GLU A 101 -24.12 -1.73 -0.24
N ASN A 102 -24.42 -0.59 -0.88
CA ASN A 102 -23.62 0.00 -1.96
C ASN A 102 -22.54 0.98 -1.47
N GLU A 103 -22.39 1.14 -0.17
CA GLU A 103 -21.43 2.05 0.48
C GLU A 103 -20.38 1.29 1.32
N ILE A 104 -20.64 0.03 1.68
CA ILE A 104 -19.68 -0.83 2.36
C ILE A 104 -18.47 -1.17 1.48
N GLY A 105 -17.37 -1.56 2.12
CA GLY A 105 -16.23 -2.18 1.46
C GLY A 105 -16.32 -3.70 1.55
N PHE A 106 -15.88 -4.39 0.50
CA PHE A 106 -15.61 -5.82 0.60
C PHE A 106 -14.53 -6.28 -0.37
N GLN A 107 -13.91 -7.41 -0.04
CA GLN A 107 -13.16 -8.27 -0.95
C GLN A 107 -13.71 -9.69 -0.81
N LYS A 108 -14.36 -10.18 -1.87
CA LYS A 108 -14.96 -11.51 -1.95
C LYS A 108 -14.10 -12.39 -2.84
N ILE A 109 -13.61 -13.50 -2.31
CA ILE A 109 -12.81 -14.46 -3.07
C ILE A 109 -13.75 -15.36 -3.85
N ASN A 110 -13.58 -15.40 -5.17
CA ASN A 110 -14.37 -16.24 -6.06
C ASN A 110 -13.69 -17.59 -6.27
N SER A 111 -12.37 -17.59 -6.45
CA SER A 111 -11.57 -18.80 -6.56
C SER A 111 -10.16 -18.58 -6.02
N LEU A 112 -9.54 -19.65 -5.51
CA LEU A 112 -8.14 -19.66 -5.08
C LEU A 112 -7.51 -21.02 -5.38
N LYS A 113 -6.38 -21.01 -6.08
CA LYS A 113 -5.62 -22.20 -6.47
C LYS A 113 -4.18 -22.10 -6.02
N GLN A 114 -3.58 -23.22 -5.60
CA GLN A 114 -2.14 -23.38 -5.40
C GLN A 114 -1.59 -24.29 -6.50
N ASP A 115 -0.67 -23.78 -7.32
CA ASP A 115 -0.03 -24.54 -8.41
C ASP A 115 -1.05 -25.30 -9.30
N GLY A 116 -2.20 -24.67 -9.55
CA GLY A 116 -3.29 -25.21 -10.37
C GLY A 116 -4.32 -26.08 -9.64
N LYS A 117 -4.12 -26.40 -8.36
CA LYS A 117 -5.09 -27.15 -7.54
C LYS A 117 -5.96 -26.21 -6.73
N ASP A 118 -7.27 -26.46 -6.69
CA ASP A 118 -8.20 -25.70 -5.86
C ASP A 118 -7.88 -25.84 -4.37
N LEU A 119 -8.04 -24.74 -3.63
CA LEU A 119 -7.81 -24.68 -2.19
C LEU A 119 -9.12 -24.54 -1.42
N ASN A 120 -9.13 -25.10 -0.22
CA ASN A 120 -10.17 -24.79 0.76
C ASN A 120 -9.73 -23.56 1.56
N TYR A 121 -10.66 -22.65 1.78
CA TYR A 121 -10.40 -21.43 2.54
C TYR A 121 -11.64 -20.98 3.30
N LYS A 122 -11.41 -20.17 4.33
CA LYS A 122 -12.44 -19.60 5.18
C LYS A 122 -12.17 -18.12 5.40
N VAL A 123 -13.19 -17.29 5.22
CA VAL A 123 -13.12 -15.87 5.60
C VAL A 123 -13.56 -15.71 7.05
N VAL A 124 -12.72 -15.07 7.86
CA VAL A 124 -12.98 -14.71 9.26
C VAL A 124 -12.76 -13.20 9.40
N GLY A 125 -13.82 -12.43 9.24
CA GLY A 125 -13.76 -10.97 9.24
C GLY A 125 -12.91 -10.44 8.09
N THR A 126 -11.75 -9.85 8.41
CA THR A 126 -10.78 -9.33 7.43
C THR A 126 -9.66 -10.31 7.11
N ILE A 127 -9.77 -11.58 7.50
CA ILE A 127 -8.73 -12.59 7.28
C ILE A 127 -9.27 -13.71 6.42
N LEU A 128 -8.50 -14.13 5.43
CA LEU A 128 -8.71 -15.35 4.67
C LEU A 128 -7.74 -16.41 5.17
N GLU A 129 -8.25 -17.46 5.81
CA GLU A 129 -7.48 -18.63 6.22
C GLU A 129 -7.47 -19.65 5.08
N VAL A 130 -6.30 -20.09 4.64
CA VAL A 130 -6.16 -20.97 3.47
C VAL A 130 -5.40 -22.24 3.86
N ASP A 131 -6.02 -23.39 3.68
CA ASP A 131 -5.36 -24.69 3.79
C ASP A 131 -4.63 -25.00 2.47
N LEU A 132 -3.33 -25.30 2.55
CA LEU A 132 -2.54 -25.57 1.35
C LEU A 132 -2.80 -26.97 0.81
N ALA A 133 -2.90 -27.10 -0.51
CA ALA A 133 -2.97 -28.38 -1.20
C ALA A 133 -1.65 -29.18 -1.09
N LYS A 134 -0.53 -28.50 -0.90
CA LYS A 134 0.75 -29.09 -0.51
C LYS A 134 1.56 -28.13 0.38
N PRO A 135 2.34 -28.64 1.35
CA PRO A 135 3.21 -27.80 2.16
C PRO A 135 4.25 -27.05 1.32
N ILE A 136 4.63 -25.85 1.78
CA ILE A 136 5.74 -25.08 1.22
C ILE A 136 6.95 -25.32 2.13
N LEU A 137 7.90 -26.13 1.68
CA LEU A 137 9.12 -26.42 2.44
C LEU A 137 10.05 -25.18 2.52
N PRO A 138 10.98 -25.13 3.48
CA PRO A 138 12.02 -24.09 3.55
C PRO A 138 12.77 -23.90 2.22
N GLY A 139 12.98 -22.65 1.83
CA GLY A 139 13.64 -22.26 0.59
C GLY A 139 12.87 -22.63 -0.69
N LYS A 140 11.61 -23.04 -0.58
CA LYS A 140 10.74 -23.33 -1.74
C LYS A 140 9.75 -22.22 -1.98
N LYS A 141 9.16 -22.25 -3.18
CA LYS A 141 8.11 -21.32 -3.60
C LYS A 141 6.90 -22.04 -4.13
N THR A 142 5.77 -21.35 -4.16
CA THR A 142 4.51 -21.81 -4.77
C THR A 142 3.81 -20.64 -5.44
N ILE A 143 2.88 -20.92 -6.34
CA ILE A 143 2.09 -19.91 -7.05
C ILE A 143 0.64 -20.03 -6.60
N PHE A 144 0.10 -18.93 -6.10
CA PHE A 144 -1.32 -18.77 -5.88
C PHE A 144 -1.96 -18.04 -7.06
N LYS A 145 -3.11 -18.52 -7.52
CA LYS A 145 -3.96 -17.80 -8.48
C LYS A 145 -5.31 -17.56 -7.83
N MET A 146 -5.72 -16.31 -7.78
CA MET A 146 -6.92 -15.85 -7.11
C MET A 146 -7.76 -15.02 -8.07
N GLU A 147 -9.05 -15.31 -8.12
CA GLU A 147 -10.05 -14.42 -8.71
C GLU A 147 -10.90 -13.87 -7.57
N PHE A 148 -11.09 -12.57 -7.54
CA PHE A 148 -11.82 -11.91 -6.46
C PHE A 148 -12.61 -10.72 -6.99
N LYS A 149 -13.62 -10.33 -6.22
CA LYS A 149 -14.45 -9.16 -6.47
C LYS A 149 -14.36 -8.18 -5.30
N GLY A 150 -14.12 -6.91 -5.61
CA GLY A 150 -14.07 -5.83 -4.63
C GLY A 150 -15.22 -4.84 -4.77
N GLN A 151 -15.62 -4.22 -3.67
CA GLN A 151 -16.42 -2.99 -3.67
C GLN A 151 -15.66 -1.92 -2.90
N VAL A 152 -15.53 -0.75 -3.51
CA VAL A 152 -14.86 0.38 -2.90
C VAL A 152 -15.80 1.02 -1.87
N PRO A 153 -15.40 1.09 -0.58
CA PRO A 153 -16.24 1.70 0.44
C PRO A 153 -16.37 3.21 0.20
N LYS A 154 -17.48 3.81 0.65
CA LYS A 154 -17.49 5.26 0.97
C LYS A 154 -16.32 5.54 1.89
N GLN A 155 -15.56 6.60 1.63
CA GLN A 155 -14.38 6.90 2.43
C GLN A 155 -14.76 7.05 3.91
N ILE A 156 -14.15 6.21 4.75
CA ILE A 156 -14.21 6.29 6.21
C ILE A 156 -12.83 6.63 6.76
N ARG A 157 -11.83 5.84 6.36
CA ARG A 157 -10.45 5.95 6.82
C ARG A 157 -9.51 5.41 5.74
N ARG A 158 -8.48 6.18 5.37
CA ARG A 158 -7.40 5.87 4.40
C ARG A 158 -7.86 5.53 2.99
N SER A 159 -8.69 4.51 2.81
CA SER A 159 -9.24 4.08 1.53
C SER A 159 -10.71 4.48 1.39
N GLY A 160 -11.14 4.58 0.14
CA GLY A 160 -12.54 4.65 -0.26
C GLY A 160 -12.76 5.63 -1.40
N ARG A 161 -14.03 5.78 -1.74
CA ARG A 161 -14.52 6.72 -2.75
C ARG A 161 -15.16 7.95 -2.12
N ASP A 162 -15.30 9.00 -2.92
CA ASP A 162 -16.01 10.23 -2.58
C ASP A 162 -15.53 10.81 -1.25
N ASN A 163 -14.23 11.08 -1.15
CA ASN A 163 -13.69 11.69 0.06
C ASN A 163 -14.28 13.09 0.30
N LYS A 164 -14.01 13.69 1.46
CA LYS A 164 -14.54 15.02 1.82
C LYS A 164 -14.15 16.15 0.85
N GLU A 165 -13.10 15.96 0.06
CA GLU A 165 -12.58 16.94 -0.92
C GLU A 165 -13.04 16.61 -2.35
N GLY A 166 -13.96 15.66 -2.52
CA GLY A 166 -14.52 15.31 -3.82
C GLY A 166 -13.57 14.51 -4.72
N ILE A 167 -12.59 13.81 -4.13
CA ILE A 167 -11.73 12.86 -4.85
C ILE A 167 -12.49 11.55 -5.04
N ALA A 168 -12.56 11.08 -6.29
CA ALA A 168 -13.37 9.94 -6.68
C ALA A 168 -12.88 8.63 -6.06
N TYR A 169 -11.58 8.31 -6.13
CA TYR A 169 -11.03 7.06 -5.57
C TYR A 169 -9.71 7.24 -4.84
N THR A 170 -9.62 6.67 -3.65
CA THR A 170 -8.37 6.40 -2.94
C THR A 170 -8.26 4.92 -2.62
N MET A 171 -7.35 4.25 -3.29
CA MET A 171 -7.23 2.79 -3.32
C MET A 171 -5.97 2.38 -2.58
N THR A 172 -6.15 2.12 -1.30
CA THR A 172 -5.12 1.65 -0.38
C THR A 172 -5.66 0.38 0.27
N GLN A 173 -4.80 -0.61 0.54
CA GLN A 173 -5.25 -1.89 1.14
C GLN A 173 -6.36 -2.59 0.32
N TRP A 174 -6.38 -2.36 -1.00
CA TRP A 174 -7.53 -2.62 -1.88
C TRP A 174 -7.54 -4.02 -2.49
N PHE A 175 -6.46 -4.79 -2.37
CA PHE A 175 -6.35 -6.17 -2.86
C PHE A 175 -6.18 -7.19 -1.72
N PRO A 176 -6.53 -8.48 -1.92
CA PRO A 176 -6.18 -9.57 -1.02
C PRO A 176 -4.66 -9.70 -0.84
N LYS A 177 -4.16 -9.18 0.27
CA LYS A 177 -2.72 -9.09 0.55
C LYS A 177 -2.24 -10.26 1.39
N MET A 178 -1.13 -10.89 1.05
CA MET A 178 -0.53 -11.96 1.85
C MET A 178 -0.10 -11.38 3.20
N ALA A 179 -0.48 -12.05 4.29
CA ALA A 179 0.00 -11.71 5.62
C ALA A 179 1.49 -12.05 5.74
N GLU A 180 2.25 -11.29 6.53
CA GLU A 180 3.66 -11.64 6.78
C GLU A 180 3.73 -12.90 7.67
N TYR A 181 4.72 -13.75 7.39
CA TYR A 181 5.17 -14.81 8.28
C TYR A 181 6.61 -14.51 8.71
N ASP A 182 6.85 -14.22 9.98
CA ASP A 182 8.18 -13.95 10.53
C ASP A 182 8.51 -14.91 11.68
N TYR A 183 9.47 -14.53 12.54
CA TYR A 183 9.89 -15.30 13.71
C TYR A 183 8.79 -15.44 14.79
N GLU A 184 7.74 -14.60 14.78
CA GLU A 184 6.56 -14.71 15.63
C GLU A 184 5.43 -15.52 14.97
N GLY A 185 5.63 -15.95 13.72
CA GLY A 185 4.67 -16.70 12.93
C GLY A 185 3.83 -15.80 12.01
N TRP A 186 2.57 -16.19 11.79
CA TRP A 186 1.67 -15.45 10.89
C TRP A 186 1.08 -14.21 11.57
N HIS A 187 1.27 -13.04 10.97
CA HIS A 187 0.65 -11.77 11.38
C HIS A 187 -0.77 -11.62 10.85
N SER A 188 -1.66 -12.55 11.20
CA SER A 188 -3.04 -12.62 10.69
C SER A 188 -4.06 -11.84 11.55
N ASN A 189 -3.65 -10.70 12.09
CA ASN A 189 -4.47 -9.91 13.01
C ASN A 189 -5.60 -9.19 12.25
N PRO A 190 -6.85 -9.18 12.77
CA PRO A 190 -7.95 -8.44 12.14
C PRO A 190 -7.66 -6.95 12.01
N TYR A 191 -8.07 -6.36 10.89
CA TYR A 191 -7.86 -4.95 10.64
C TYR A 191 -8.83 -4.08 11.44
N ILE A 192 -8.26 -3.13 12.17
CA ILE A 192 -8.99 -2.18 13.04
C ILE A 192 -8.57 -0.73 12.79
N GLY A 193 -8.10 -0.41 11.57
CA GLY A 193 -7.72 0.95 11.18
C GLY A 193 -6.33 1.40 11.65
N ARG A 194 -5.38 0.47 11.80
CA ARG A 194 -3.99 0.74 12.22
C ARG A 194 -2.98 0.45 11.11
N GLU A 195 -1.69 0.65 11.40
CA GLU A 195 -0.61 0.23 10.49
C GLU A 195 -0.63 -1.27 10.23
N PHE A 196 -0.03 -1.66 9.11
CA PHE A 196 0.03 -3.03 8.63
C PHE A 196 1.48 -3.45 8.39
N HIS A 197 1.76 -4.71 8.68
CA HIS A 197 3.01 -5.38 8.35
C HIS A 197 2.80 -6.20 7.07
N GLY A 198 3.78 -6.24 6.17
CA GLY A 198 3.60 -6.87 4.88
C GLY A 198 4.89 -7.38 4.26
N VAL A 199 4.73 -8.37 3.39
CA VAL A 199 5.83 -9.03 2.69
C VAL A 199 6.45 -8.11 1.65
N TRP A 200 7.78 -7.99 1.66
CA TRP A 200 8.51 -7.31 0.59
C TRP A 200 8.38 -8.07 -0.73
N GLY A 201 8.11 -7.35 -1.81
CA GLY A 201 7.89 -7.98 -3.09
C GLY A 201 7.86 -7.06 -4.29
N ASP A 202 7.67 -7.69 -5.44
CA ASP A 202 7.59 -7.03 -6.73
C ASP A 202 6.13 -7.01 -7.19
N PHE A 203 5.65 -5.87 -7.68
CA PHE A 203 4.27 -5.68 -8.14
C PHE A 203 4.25 -5.31 -9.62
N ASP A 204 3.55 -6.11 -10.42
CA ASP A 204 3.13 -5.82 -11.80
C ASP A 204 1.60 -5.66 -11.78
N VAL A 205 1.11 -4.44 -11.93
CA VAL A 205 -0.30 -4.09 -11.71
C VAL A 205 -0.88 -3.42 -12.95
N LYS A 206 -1.95 -4.02 -13.49
CA LYS A 206 -2.75 -3.45 -14.57
C LYS A 206 -4.11 -3.03 -14.04
N ILE A 207 -4.44 -1.75 -14.17
CA ILE A 207 -5.71 -1.18 -13.71
C ILE A 207 -6.47 -0.69 -14.93
N THR A 208 -7.61 -1.31 -15.21
CA THR A 208 -8.55 -0.89 -16.25
C THR A 208 -9.69 -0.11 -15.63
N ILE A 209 -9.88 1.13 -16.08
CA ILE A 209 -10.91 2.06 -15.58
C ILE A 209 -11.45 2.89 -16.74
N ASP A 210 -12.58 3.59 -16.54
CA ASP A 210 -13.08 4.61 -17.46
C ASP A 210 -11.95 5.54 -17.93
N GLU A 211 -11.86 5.74 -19.25
CA GLU A 211 -10.73 6.43 -19.88
C GLU A 211 -10.60 7.90 -19.44
N ASN A 212 -11.62 8.52 -18.86
CA ASN A 212 -11.53 9.90 -18.40
C ASN A 212 -10.75 10.06 -17.09
N PHE A 213 -10.50 8.97 -16.36
CA PHE A 213 -9.79 9.02 -15.09
C PHE A 213 -8.29 9.10 -15.29
N THR A 214 -7.66 10.06 -14.61
CA THR A 214 -6.21 10.10 -14.42
C THR A 214 -5.85 9.27 -13.18
N ILE A 215 -4.88 8.37 -13.28
CA ILE A 215 -4.37 7.58 -12.14
C ILE A 215 -2.99 8.07 -11.73
N GLY A 216 -2.82 8.33 -10.43
CA GLY A 216 -1.51 8.40 -9.77
C GLY A 216 -1.35 7.22 -8.82
N GLY A 217 -0.14 6.68 -8.67
CA GLY A 217 0.07 5.55 -7.77
C GLY A 217 1.54 5.21 -7.51
N SER A 218 1.72 4.12 -6.76
CA SER A 218 3.00 3.48 -6.53
C SER A 218 3.60 2.95 -7.84
N GLY A 219 4.92 3.06 -7.97
CA GLY A 219 5.66 2.42 -9.06
C GLY A 219 5.73 3.21 -10.36
N TYR A 220 6.41 2.60 -11.32
CA TYR A 220 6.72 3.18 -12.62
C TYR A 220 5.60 2.85 -13.61
N LEU A 221 4.96 3.87 -14.15
CA LEU A 221 4.01 3.67 -15.25
C LEU A 221 4.75 3.27 -16.53
N GLN A 222 4.39 2.12 -17.08
CA GLN A 222 5.07 1.52 -18.24
C GLN A 222 4.55 2.02 -19.59
N ASN A 223 3.32 2.51 -19.64
CA ASN A 223 2.60 2.82 -20.88
C ASN A 223 2.09 4.26 -20.96
N GLY A 224 2.80 5.20 -20.33
CA GLY A 224 2.50 6.64 -20.35
C GLY A 224 2.28 7.22 -21.75
N ASP A 225 3.06 6.76 -22.73
CA ASP A 225 3.01 7.13 -24.14
C ASP A 225 1.71 6.72 -24.85
N LYS A 226 0.98 5.74 -24.30
CA LYS A 226 -0.28 5.22 -24.87
C LYS A 226 -1.51 5.73 -24.14
N ILE A 227 -1.33 6.42 -23.02
CA ILE A 227 -2.45 6.89 -22.19
C ILE A 227 -2.57 8.41 -22.13
N GLY A 228 -1.46 9.15 -22.08
CA GLY A 228 -1.47 10.60 -21.87
C GLY A 228 -1.72 11.01 -20.41
N HIS A 229 -2.64 11.95 -20.18
CA HIS A 229 -2.98 12.46 -18.83
C HIS A 229 -1.79 13.08 -18.08
N GLY A 230 -0.93 13.81 -18.80
CA GLY A 230 0.29 14.44 -18.28
C GLY A 230 1.50 13.51 -18.18
N TYR A 231 1.33 12.19 -18.31
CA TYR A 231 2.47 11.27 -18.33
C TYR A 231 3.30 11.42 -19.61
N ASN A 232 4.62 11.26 -19.46
CA ASN A 232 5.59 11.44 -20.54
C ASN A 232 5.46 12.79 -21.27
N GLY A 233 4.97 13.83 -20.58
CA GLY A 233 4.74 15.16 -21.15
C GLY A 233 3.52 15.28 -22.08
N ILE A 234 2.73 14.21 -22.25
CA ILE A 234 1.52 14.19 -23.07
C ILE A 234 0.34 14.62 -22.21
N GLN A 235 -0.03 15.91 -22.26
CA GLN A 235 -1.08 16.47 -21.41
C GLN A 235 -2.46 15.90 -21.72
N ASP A 236 -2.80 15.73 -22.99
CA ASP A 236 -4.11 15.24 -23.41
C ASP A 236 -4.27 13.74 -23.10
N LYS A 237 -5.50 13.33 -22.81
CA LYS A 237 -5.90 11.92 -22.81
C LYS A 237 -5.75 11.34 -24.22
N LEU A 238 -5.20 10.14 -24.33
CA LEU A 238 -5.21 9.34 -25.55
C LEU A 238 -6.38 8.35 -25.58
N PRO A 239 -6.93 8.00 -26.76
CA PRO A 239 -8.11 7.15 -26.85
C PRO A 239 -7.93 5.78 -26.18
N GLY A 240 -8.91 5.39 -25.35
CA GLY A 240 -9.00 4.05 -24.78
C GLY A 240 -9.65 3.05 -25.73
N LYS A 241 -9.93 1.86 -25.19
CA LYS A 241 -10.70 0.81 -25.85
C LYS A 241 -12.03 0.63 -25.13
N ASN A 242 -13.14 0.70 -25.86
CA ASN A 242 -14.49 0.57 -25.30
C ASN A 242 -14.78 1.55 -24.14
N GLY A 243 -14.26 2.78 -24.21
CA GLY A 243 -14.43 3.79 -23.17
C GLY A 243 -13.60 3.53 -21.90
N LYS A 244 -12.67 2.57 -21.92
CA LYS A 244 -11.75 2.29 -20.81
C LYS A 244 -10.29 2.36 -21.23
N GLN A 245 -9.42 2.61 -20.28
CA GLN A 245 -7.98 2.59 -20.45
C GLN A 245 -7.32 1.71 -19.38
N THR A 246 -6.26 1.01 -19.78
CA THR A 246 -5.49 0.13 -18.89
C THR A 246 -4.15 0.78 -18.55
N TRP A 247 -3.95 1.07 -17.27
CA TRP A 247 -2.74 1.64 -16.70
C TRP A 247 -1.85 0.52 -16.20
N HIS A 248 -0.58 0.44 -16.64
CA HIS A 248 0.34 -0.63 -16.27
C HIS A 248 1.48 -0.09 -15.41
N PHE A 249 1.50 -0.44 -14.13
CA PHE A 249 2.51 -0.04 -13.17
C PHE A 249 3.43 -1.20 -12.79
N ILE A 250 4.71 -0.90 -12.58
CA ILE A 250 5.69 -1.82 -12.00
C ILE A 250 6.28 -1.19 -10.74
N ALA A 251 6.21 -1.87 -9.61
CA ALA A 251 6.81 -1.45 -8.35
C ALA A 251 7.67 -2.59 -7.77
N PRO A 252 9.00 -2.58 -8.00
CA PRO A 252 9.89 -3.62 -7.50
C PRO A 252 10.28 -3.36 -6.04
N SER A 253 10.51 -4.43 -5.28
CA SER A 253 11.04 -4.36 -3.91
C SER A 253 10.30 -3.37 -3.01
N VAL A 254 8.97 -3.50 -2.93
CA VAL A 254 8.10 -2.73 -2.03
C VAL A 254 7.18 -3.67 -1.25
N HIS A 255 6.60 -3.21 -0.14
CA HIS A 255 5.70 -4.06 0.67
C HIS A 255 4.21 -3.78 0.44
N ASP A 256 3.87 -2.78 -0.39
CA ASP A 256 2.48 -2.42 -0.70
C ASP A 256 2.34 -1.67 -2.03
N PHE A 257 1.11 -1.58 -2.53
CA PHE A 257 0.77 -0.85 -3.75
C PHE A 257 -0.48 0.00 -3.55
N ALA A 258 -0.34 1.32 -3.65
CA ALA A 258 -1.44 2.28 -3.53
C ALA A 258 -1.65 3.07 -4.82
N TRP A 259 -2.88 3.51 -5.05
CA TRP A 259 -3.20 4.42 -6.14
C TRP A 259 -4.43 5.28 -5.81
N ALA A 260 -4.62 6.34 -6.56
CA ALA A 260 -5.81 7.18 -6.52
C ALA A 260 -6.20 7.58 -7.94
N ALA A 261 -7.47 7.88 -8.15
CA ALA A 261 -7.97 8.29 -9.45
C ALA A 261 -9.09 9.31 -9.33
N ASP A 262 -9.07 10.28 -10.24
CA ASP A 262 -10.10 11.30 -10.39
C ASP A 262 -10.10 11.78 -11.85
N PRO A 263 -11.28 12.08 -12.44
CA PRO A 263 -11.36 12.64 -13.79
C PRO A 263 -10.82 14.08 -13.87
N ASP A 264 -10.79 14.81 -12.75
CA ASP A 264 -10.41 16.23 -12.72
C ASP A 264 -8.99 16.46 -12.18
N TYR A 265 -8.16 15.41 -12.08
CA TYR A 265 -6.78 15.59 -11.66
C TYR A 265 -5.98 16.40 -12.66
N LYS A 266 -5.37 17.47 -12.16
CA LYS A 266 -4.20 18.09 -12.73
C LYS A 266 -2.98 17.25 -12.35
N HIS A 267 -2.14 16.98 -13.34
CA HIS A 267 -0.89 16.24 -13.18
C HIS A 267 0.28 17.12 -13.61
N THR A 268 1.20 17.36 -12.68
CA THR A 268 2.47 18.06 -12.94
C THR A 268 3.64 17.22 -12.48
N THR A 269 4.81 17.42 -13.08
CA THR A 269 6.04 16.68 -12.77
C THR A 269 7.21 17.60 -12.47
N LEU A 270 8.17 17.10 -11.70
CA LEU A 270 9.48 17.72 -11.49
C LEU A 270 10.54 16.62 -11.39
N GLU A 271 11.57 16.68 -12.23
CA GLU A 271 12.79 15.91 -12.00
C GLU A 271 13.65 16.64 -10.97
N THR A 272 13.93 15.98 -9.86
CA THR A 272 14.73 16.57 -8.77
C THR A 272 16.21 16.57 -9.10
N ASP A 273 17.00 17.40 -8.41
CA ASP A 273 18.46 17.41 -8.52
C ASP A 273 19.10 16.07 -8.08
N GLY A 274 18.34 15.25 -7.33
CA GLY A 274 18.69 13.89 -6.96
C GLY A 274 18.33 12.81 -8.00
N GLY A 275 17.81 13.19 -9.18
CA GLY A 275 17.44 12.26 -10.25
C GLY A 275 16.13 11.50 -10.03
N VAL A 276 15.33 11.89 -9.04
CA VAL A 276 14.00 11.31 -8.78
C VAL A 276 12.94 12.11 -9.54
N MET A 277 12.13 11.44 -10.35
CA MET A 277 10.97 12.01 -11.02
C MET A 277 9.78 12.08 -10.03
N MET A 278 9.39 13.29 -9.68
CA MET A 278 8.27 13.57 -8.79
C MET A 278 7.00 13.81 -9.60
N HIS A 279 5.92 13.11 -9.26
CA HIS A 279 4.58 13.34 -9.81
C HIS A 279 3.68 14.00 -8.77
N PHE A 280 2.87 14.95 -9.19
CA PHE A 280 1.92 15.66 -8.34
C PHE A 280 0.53 15.61 -8.98
N PHE A 281 -0.42 14.97 -8.29
CA PHE A 281 -1.81 14.81 -8.74
C PHE A 281 -2.74 15.51 -7.77
N TYR A 282 -3.50 16.50 -8.24
CA TYR A 282 -4.42 17.27 -7.40
C TYR A 282 -5.56 17.88 -8.21
N LYS A 283 -6.69 18.14 -7.55
CA LYS A 283 -7.77 18.99 -8.06
C LYS A 283 -7.48 20.42 -7.65
N GLU A 284 -7.28 21.31 -8.61
CA GLU A 284 -7.02 22.71 -8.32
C GLU A 284 -8.25 23.37 -7.68
N SER A 285 -8.04 24.06 -6.56
CA SER A 285 -9.04 24.89 -5.89
C SER A 285 -8.41 26.18 -5.38
N GLU A 286 -9.20 27.21 -5.15
CA GLU A 286 -8.73 28.49 -4.59
C GLU A 286 -7.99 28.32 -3.25
N GLN A 287 -8.31 27.26 -2.49
CA GLN A 287 -7.69 26.99 -1.20
C GLN A 287 -6.32 26.30 -1.32
N ASN A 288 -6.07 25.58 -2.41
CA ASN A 288 -4.91 24.69 -2.52
C ASN A 288 -3.91 25.10 -3.60
N LYS A 289 -4.32 25.93 -4.57
CA LYS A 289 -3.54 26.28 -5.75
C LYS A 289 -2.12 26.73 -5.41
N GLU A 290 -1.98 27.74 -4.54
CA GLU A 290 -0.67 28.26 -4.15
C GLU A 290 0.19 27.21 -3.43
N SER A 291 -0.43 26.37 -2.59
CA SER A 291 0.28 25.30 -1.88
C SER A 291 0.85 24.27 -2.85
N TRP A 292 0.05 23.78 -3.80
CA TRP A 292 0.47 22.77 -4.77
C TRP A 292 1.42 23.32 -5.84
N GLU A 293 1.31 24.60 -6.22
CA GLU A 293 2.26 25.25 -7.13
C GLU A 293 3.66 25.39 -6.51
N LYS A 294 3.75 25.64 -5.20
CA LYS A 294 5.03 25.80 -4.49
C LYS A 294 5.65 24.48 -4.04
N LEU A 295 4.84 23.44 -3.85
CA LEU A 295 5.29 22.15 -3.31
C LEU A 295 6.48 21.55 -4.10
N PRO A 296 6.50 21.49 -5.44
CA PRO A 296 7.58 20.84 -6.18
C PRO A 296 8.97 21.40 -5.86
N ALA A 297 9.11 22.73 -5.82
CA ALA A 297 10.40 23.37 -5.53
C ALA A 297 10.90 23.03 -4.12
N ILE A 298 10.00 23.01 -3.13
CA ILE A 298 10.33 22.67 -1.74
C ILE A 298 10.73 21.20 -1.62
N ILE A 299 10.04 20.30 -2.32
CA ILE A 299 10.38 18.88 -2.33
C ILE A 299 11.73 18.64 -2.99
N ASN A 300 12.09 19.38 -4.04
CA ASN A 300 13.43 19.30 -4.61
C ASN A 300 14.51 19.64 -3.58
N GLU A 301 14.36 20.75 -2.86
CA GLU A 301 15.28 21.13 -1.78
C GLU A 301 15.33 20.07 -0.66
N ALA A 302 14.18 19.48 -0.31
CA ALA A 302 14.11 18.41 0.68
C ALA A 302 14.86 17.16 0.22
N VAL A 303 14.68 16.70 -1.02
CA VAL A 303 15.42 15.55 -1.58
C VAL A 303 16.92 15.81 -1.56
N THR A 304 17.38 16.98 -2.00
CA THR A 304 18.80 17.34 -1.95
C THR A 304 19.34 17.28 -0.52
N PHE A 305 18.57 17.78 0.45
CA PHE A 305 18.94 17.71 1.86
C PHE A 305 18.97 16.26 2.37
N MET A 306 17.95 15.46 2.09
CA MET A 306 17.84 14.09 2.58
C MET A 306 18.93 13.20 1.97
N ASN A 307 19.16 13.27 0.65
CA ASN A 307 20.24 12.56 -0.03
C ASN A 307 21.60 12.82 0.61
N LYS A 308 21.88 14.09 0.95
CA LYS A 308 23.14 14.51 1.53
C LYS A 308 23.34 13.98 2.96
N ASN A 309 22.28 13.84 3.75
CA ASN A 309 22.37 13.57 5.18
C ASN A 309 22.03 12.12 5.58
N TYR A 310 21.17 11.44 4.82
CA TYR A 310 20.60 10.14 5.17
C TYR A 310 20.80 9.06 4.10
N GLY A 311 21.21 9.44 2.89
CA GLY A 311 21.43 8.53 1.77
C GLY A 311 20.43 8.77 0.65
N GLU A 312 20.77 8.25 -0.54
CA GLU A 312 19.97 8.47 -1.75
C GLU A 312 18.61 7.75 -1.68
N TYR A 313 17.58 8.37 -2.27
CA TYR A 313 16.29 7.72 -2.45
C TYR A 313 16.49 6.47 -3.31
N PRO A 314 16.04 5.28 -2.89
CA PRO A 314 16.34 4.06 -3.62
C PRO A 314 15.50 3.87 -4.90
N TYR A 315 14.49 4.70 -5.15
CA TYR A 315 13.61 4.58 -6.32
C TYR A 315 13.70 5.82 -7.23
N PRO A 316 13.60 5.67 -8.56
CA PRO A 316 13.67 6.78 -9.50
C PRO A 316 12.37 7.60 -9.61
N VAL A 317 11.27 7.19 -8.98
CA VAL A 317 9.99 7.93 -9.01
C VAL A 317 9.33 8.04 -7.65
N TYR A 318 8.53 9.09 -7.46
CA TYR A 318 7.64 9.24 -6.31
C TYR A 318 6.39 10.04 -6.70
N SER A 319 5.23 9.69 -6.15
CA SER A 319 3.95 10.36 -6.44
C SER A 319 3.32 11.00 -5.19
N PHE A 320 3.08 12.31 -5.22
CA PHE A 320 2.20 12.99 -4.27
C PHE A 320 0.80 13.09 -4.85
N ILE A 321 -0.17 12.47 -4.20
CA ILE A 321 -1.51 12.28 -4.77
C ILE A 321 -2.55 12.81 -3.80
N GLN A 322 -3.37 13.75 -4.27
CA GLN A 322 -4.50 14.24 -3.48
C GLN A 322 -5.49 13.11 -3.22
N GLY A 323 -5.77 12.76 -1.96
CA GLY A 323 -6.65 11.65 -1.64
C GLY A 323 -6.77 11.34 -0.15
N GLY A 324 -7.50 10.27 0.14
CA GLY A 324 -7.67 9.73 1.48
C GLY A 324 -8.46 10.65 2.42
N ASP A 325 -8.16 10.56 3.71
CA ASP A 325 -8.81 11.31 4.80
C ASP A 325 -7.81 12.09 5.67
N GLY A 326 -6.56 12.16 5.25
CA GLY A 326 -5.47 12.79 6.00
C GLY A 326 -4.18 12.81 5.20
N GLY A 327 -3.15 12.12 5.70
CA GLY A 327 -1.90 11.84 5.00
C GLY A 327 -1.52 10.40 5.33
N MET A 328 -1.01 9.66 4.34
CA MET A 328 -0.46 8.33 4.54
C MET A 328 0.56 8.01 3.44
N GLU A 329 1.71 7.57 3.88
CA GLU A 329 2.83 7.05 3.11
C GLU A 329 2.54 5.64 2.59
N TYR A 330 2.83 5.43 1.32
CA TYR A 330 2.94 4.12 0.69
C TYR A 330 4.24 4.10 -0.12
N PRO A 331 4.77 2.91 -0.46
CA PRO A 331 5.97 2.85 -1.26
C PRO A 331 5.82 3.61 -2.59
N MET A 332 6.71 4.59 -2.82
CA MET A 332 6.71 5.51 -3.96
C MET A 332 5.45 6.39 -4.11
N ALA A 333 4.58 6.50 -3.10
CA ALA A 333 3.39 7.33 -3.20
C ALA A 333 2.85 7.81 -1.84
N THR A 334 2.58 9.11 -1.70
CA THR A 334 1.82 9.67 -0.57
C THR A 334 0.40 9.97 -1.00
N LEU A 335 -0.58 9.50 -0.22
CA LEU A 335 -1.99 9.87 -0.34
C LEU A 335 -2.29 10.96 0.70
N ILE A 336 -2.65 12.15 0.24
CA ILE A 336 -2.74 13.33 1.09
C ILE A 336 -3.96 14.21 0.76
N THR A 337 -4.70 14.68 1.75
CA THR A 337 -5.76 15.68 1.53
C THR A 337 -5.13 16.99 1.05
N GLY A 338 -5.65 17.57 -0.02
CA GLY A 338 -5.04 18.65 -0.77
C GLY A 338 -5.41 20.05 -0.32
N GLU A 339 -6.53 20.24 0.40
CA GLU A 339 -6.95 21.56 0.92
C GLU A 339 -6.20 21.90 2.22
N ARG A 340 -4.87 22.00 2.12
CA ARG A 340 -3.95 22.25 3.23
C ARG A 340 -3.19 23.56 3.04
N SER A 341 -2.89 24.21 4.15
CA SER A 341 -1.85 25.25 4.18
C SER A 341 -0.52 24.67 3.71
N LEU A 342 0.31 25.48 3.04
CA LEU A 342 1.63 25.07 2.53
C LEU A 342 2.48 24.33 3.57
N GLY A 343 2.59 24.87 4.79
CA GLY A 343 3.40 24.24 5.86
C GLY A 343 2.90 22.84 6.26
N SER A 344 1.58 22.64 6.30
CA SER A 344 1.01 21.30 6.54
C SER A 344 1.20 20.35 5.38
N LEU A 345 1.10 20.84 4.12
CA LEU A 345 1.30 20.03 2.93
C LEU A 345 2.77 19.54 2.87
N VAL A 346 3.71 20.48 3.00
CA VAL A 346 5.16 20.19 3.06
C VAL A 346 5.48 19.25 4.22
N GLY A 347 4.94 19.50 5.42
CA GLY A 347 5.24 18.70 6.60
C GLY A 347 4.86 17.22 6.44
N VAL A 348 3.77 16.92 5.72
CA VAL A 348 3.40 15.53 5.41
C VAL A 348 4.23 14.99 4.25
N SER A 349 4.47 15.77 3.20
CA SER A 349 5.24 15.32 2.04
C SER A 349 6.72 15.01 2.35
N VAL A 350 7.31 15.66 3.36
CA VAL A 350 8.70 15.42 3.78
C VAL A 350 8.81 14.30 4.83
N HIS A 351 7.70 13.87 5.45
CA HIS A 351 7.68 12.76 6.42
C HIS A 351 8.12 11.41 5.81
N GLU A 352 8.19 11.33 4.49
CA GLU A 352 8.44 10.15 3.67
C GLU A 352 9.91 9.68 3.64
N TRP A 353 10.82 10.49 4.17
CA TRP A 353 12.27 10.35 4.02
C TRP A 353 12.99 9.80 5.26
#